data_AF-A0A4U6WG72-F1
#
_entry.id   AF-A0A4U6WG72-F1
#
_cell.length_a   1.000
_cell.length_b   1.000
_cell.length_c   1.000
_cell.angle_alpha   90.00
_cell.angle_beta   90.00
_cell.angle_gamma   90.00
#
_symmetry.space_group_name_H-M   'P 1'
#
loop_
_entity.id
_entity.type
_entity.pdbx_description
1 polymer ?
#
loop_
_entity_poly.entity_id
_entity_poly.type
_entity_poly.pdbx_seq_one_letter_code
_entity_poly.pdbx_strand_id
1 'polypeptide(L)' 'MGTIPSSIGNLTNLEMLFLAENAFSGHIPSTLGNLQNLRRLNLSHNNLKGAIPSNL' A
#
# COMPACT_ATOMS: atom_id res chain seq x y z
N MET A 1 13.93 4.68 -6.81
CA MET A 1 12.88 5.72 -6.81
C MET A 1 11.71 5.17 -7.59
N GLY A 2 10.57 4.95 -6.93
CA GLY A 2 9.39 4.40 -7.56
C GLY A 2 8.16 4.68 -6.71
N THR A 3 6.98 4.64 -7.33
CA THR A 3 5.71 4.75 -6.64
C THR A 3 5.10 3.36 -6.44
N ILE A 4 4.19 3.22 -5.48
CA ILE A 4 3.35 2.03 -5.41
C ILE A 4 2.31 2.15 -6.53
N PRO A 5 2.22 1.20 -7.48
CA PRO A 5 1.27 1.29 -8.58
C PRO A 5 -0.16 1.08 -8.08
N SER A 6 -1.13 1.78 -8.67
CA SER A 6 -2.55 1.64 -8.32
C SER A 6 -3.10 0.23 -8.58
N SER A 7 -2.47 -0.53 -9.48
CA SER A 7 -2.82 -1.93 -9.77
C SER A 7 -2.64 -2.87 -8.57
N ILE A 8 -1.94 -2.44 -7.51
CA ILE A 8 -1.87 -3.21 -6.25
C ILE A 8 -3.27 -3.53 -5.72
N GLY A 9 -4.24 -2.63 -5.91
CA GLY A 9 -5.62 -2.82 -5.48
C GLY A 9 -6.39 -3.92 -6.22
N ASN A 10 -5.83 -4.50 -7.27
CA ASN A 10 -6.43 -5.66 -7.96
C ASN A 10 -6.12 -6.98 -7.25
N LEU A 11 -5.20 -6.98 -6.28
CA LEU A 11 -4.82 -8.17 -5.51
C LEU A 11 -5.84 -8.43 -4.39
N THR A 12 -7.13 -8.57 -4.71
CA THR A 12 -8.22 -8.60 -3.72
C THR A 12 -8.13 -9.74 -2.71
N ASN A 13 -7.38 -10.80 -3.01
CA ASN A 13 -7.12 -11.94 -2.11
C ASN A 13 -5.83 -11.77 -1.27
N LEU A 14 -5.14 -10.63 -1.37
CA LEU A 14 -3.88 -10.42 -0.66
C LEU A 14 -4.12 -10.25 0.84
N GLU A 15 -3.51 -11.11 1.66
CA GLU A 15 -3.61 -11.05 3.12
C GLU A 15 -2.49 -10.26 3.79
N MET A 16 -1.31 -10.19 3.16
CA MET A 16 -0.13 -9.56 3.73
C MET A 16 0.63 -8.76 2.67
N LEU A 17 0.93 -7.50 2.99
CA LEU A 17 1.73 -6.61 2.16
C LEU A 17 2.82 -5.94 3.01
N PHE A 18 4.07 -6.39 2.81
CA PHE A 18 5.25 -5.85 3.47
C PHE A 18 6.14 -5.16 2.43
N LEU A 19 6.20 -3.82 2.49
CA LEU A 19 7.03 -2.99 1.62
C LEU A 19 7.98 -2.09 2.43
N ALA A 20 8.20 -2.43 3.71
CA ALA A 20 9.04 -1.64 4.60
C ALA A 20 10.49 -1.54 4.10
N GLU A 21 11.19 -0.47 4.50
CA GLU A 21 12.63 -0.28 4.24
C GLU A 21 12.96 -0.23 2.74
N ASN A 22 12.13 0.49 1.99
CA ASN A 22 12.34 0.73 0.57
C ASN A 22 12.48 2.23 0.27
N ALA A 23 12.83 2.54 -0.98
CA ALA A 23 12.90 3.91 -1.49
C ALA A 23 11.63 4.30 -2.26
N PHE A 24 10.45 3.79 -1.86
CA PHE A 24 9.19 4.23 -2.47
C PHE A 24 8.89 5.67 -2.07
N SER A 25 8.32 6.42 -3.00
CA SER A 25 7.93 7.82 -2.82
C SER A 25 6.57 8.09 -3.48
N GLY A 26 6.07 9.31 -3.35
CA GLY A 26 4.74 9.69 -3.85
C GLY A 26 3.63 9.33 -2.86
N HIS A 27 2.39 9.28 -3.33
CA HIS A 27 1.22 9.04 -2.47
C HIS A 27 0.90 7.55 -2.33
N ILE A 28 0.37 7.17 -1.17
CA ILE A 28 -0.25 5.86 -0.96
C ILE A 28 -1.48 5.77 -1.89
N PRO A 29 -1.57 4.77 -2.78
CA PRO A 29 -2.70 4.64 -3.69
C PRO A 29 -4.00 4.41 -2.92
N SER A 30 -5.07 5.15 -3.27
CA SER A 30 -6.40 4.92 -2.69
C SER A 30 -6.94 3.52 -2.98
N THR A 31 -6.49 2.90 -4.08
CA THR A 31 -6.82 1.51 -4.45
C THR A 31 -6.31 0.48 -3.45
N LEU A 32 -5.43 0.83 -2.52
CA LEU A 32 -5.05 -0.05 -1.40
C LEU A 32 -6.27 -0.40 -0.53
N GLY A 33 -7.28 0.47 -0.48
CA GLY A 33 -8.56 0.18 0.16
C GLY A 33 -9.38 -0.93 -0.53
N ASN A 34 -9.01 -1.38 -1.74
CA ASN A 34 -9.68 -2.52 -2.39
C ASN A 34 -9.21 -3.87 -1.84
N LEU A 35 -8.15 -3.89 -1.02
CA LEU A 35 -7.57 -5.12 -0.45
C LEU A 35 -8.38 -5.60 0.76
N GLN A 36 -9.62 -5.99 0.53
CA GLN A 36 -10.59 -6.36 1.58
C GLN A 36 -10.20 -7.58 2.41
N ASN A 37 -9.24 -8.40 1.93
CA ASN A 37 -8.69 -9.52 2.68
C ASN A 37 -7.37 -9.18 3.40
N LEU A 38 -6.88 -7.94 3.33
CA LEU A 38 -5.59 -7.57 3.90
C LEU A 38 -5.65 -7.55 5.43
N ARG A 39 -4.74 -8.29 6.05
CA ARG A 39 -4.64 -8.43 7.50
C ARG A 39 -3.38 -7.81 8.06
N ARG A 40 -2.33 -7.72 7.24
CA ARG A 40 -1.05 -7.13 7.64
C ARG A 40 -0.54 -6.19 6.56
N LEU A 41 -0.30 -4.95 6.95
CA LEU A 41 0.26 -3.91 6.11
C LEU A 41 1.48 -3.31 6.81
N ASN A 42 2.61 -3.26 6.12
CA ASN A 42 3.76 -2.48 6.57
C ASN A 42 4.34 -1.67 5.41
N LEU A 43 4.21 -0.35 5.51
CA LEU A 43 4.76 0.62 4.57
C LEU A 43 5.85 1.50 5.22
N SER A 44 6.29 1.16 6.44
CA SER A 44 7.24 1.97 7.21
C SER A 44 8.59 2.12 6.51
N HIS A 45 9.39 3.12 6.93
CA HIS A 45 10.72 3.36 6.36
C HIS A 45 10.70 3.51 4.82
N ASN A 46 9.79 4.36 4.33
CA ASN A 46 9.70 4.82 2.94
C ASN A 46 9.44 6.33 2.92
N ASN A 47 9.49 6.95 1.74
CA ASN A 47 9.19 8.38 1.53
C ASN A 47 7.76 8.60 1.00
N LEU A 48 6.80 7.80 1.48
CA LEU A 48 5.39 7.85 1.09
C LEU A 48 4.65 9.01 1.77
N LYS A 49 3.67 9.57 1.07
CA LYS A 49 2.81 10.68 1.51
C LYS A 49 1.33 10.29 1.45
N GLY A 50 0.48 11.08 2.10
CA GLY A 50 -0.96 10.84 2.15
C GLY A 50 -1.38 9.87 3.26
N ALA A 51 -2.69 9.69 3.41
CA ALA A 51 -3.26 8.84 4.44
C ALA A 51 -3.40 7.38 3.95
N ILE A 52 -3.37 6.45 4.89
CA ILE A 52 -3.84 5.09 4.67
C ILE A 52 -5.36 5.16 4.38
N PRO A 53 -5.87 4.54 3.31
CA PRO A 53 -7.31 4.50 3.04
C PRO A 53 -8.09 3.96 4.25
N SER A 54 -9.19 4.63 4.63
CA SER A 54 -9.97 4.28 5.82
C SER A 54 -10.82 3.01 5.67
N ASN A 55 -10.92 2.48 4.46
CA ASN A 55 -11.68 1.29 4.10
C ASN A 55 -10.80 0.02 3.98
N LEU A 56 -9.61 0.07 4.58
CA LEU A 56 -8.73 -1.08 4.82
C LEU A 56 -9.20 -1.90 6.03
#